data_AF-A0A565BDL4-F1
#
_entry.id   AF-A0A565BDL4-F1
#
_cell.length_a   1.000
_cell.length_b   1.000
_cell.length_c   1.000
_cell.angle_alpha   90.00
_cell.angle_beta   90.00
_cell.angle_gamma   90.00
#
_symmetry.space_group_name_H-M   'P 1'
#
loop_
_entity.id
_entity.type
_entity.pdbx_description
1 polymer ?
#
loop_
_entity_poly.entity_id
_entity_poly.type
_entity_poly.pdbx_seq_one_letter_code
_entity_poly.pdbx_strand_id
1 'polypeptide(L)'
;MRLAAAFFIVFFLVDVVCSEECTRTCIAQNCDTLSIRYGKYCGIGHFGCPGEEPCDELDACCMVHDDCVESKGKSIKNANPFTV
;
A
#
# COMPACT_ATOMS: atom_id res chain seq x y z
N MET A 1 -33.73 2.67 20.47
CA MET A 1 -32.62 3.65 20.58
C MET A 1 -31.25 3.00 20.80
N ARG A 2 -31.10 1.97 21.66
CA ARG A 2 -29.80 1.30 21.90
C ARG A 2 -29.31 0.39 20.76
N LEU A 3 -30.23 -0.25 20.03
CA LEU A 3 -29.89 -1.12 18.90
C LEU A 3 -29.42 -0.33 17.66
N ALA A 4 -29.97 0.87 17.44
CA ALA A 4 -29.55 1.75 16.35
C ALA A 4 -28.11 2.25 16.53
N ALA A 5 -27.73 2.61 17.76
CA ALA A 5 -26.36 3.02 18.08
C ALA A 5 -25.35 1.90 17.84
N ALA A 6 -25.69 0.66 18.22
CA ALA A 6 -24.82 -0.50 17.96
C ALA A 6 -24.65 -0.78 16.46
N PHE A 7 -25.71 -0.63 15.66
CA PHE A 7 -25.64 -0.81 14.20
C PHE A 7 -24.75 0.26 13.53
N PHE A 8 -24.85 1.52 13.95
CA PHE A 8 -23.98 2.60 13.48
C PHE A 8 -22.52 2.40 13.89
N ILE A 9 -22.24 1.92 15.10
CA ILE A 9 -20.88 1.61 15.58
C ILE A 9 -20.27 0.47 14.76
N VAL A 10 -21.03 -0.60 14.48
CA VAL A 10 -20.54 -1.71 13.66
C VAL A 10 -20.28 -1.27 12.23
N PHE A 11 -21.16 -0.46 11.62
CA PHE A 11 -20.94 0.08 10.27
C PHE A 11 -19.68 0.96 10.21
N PHE A 12 -19.50 1.88 11.16
CA PHE A 12 -18.31 2.75 11.23
C PHE A 12 -17.00 1.98 11.45
N LEU A 13 -17.02 0.84 12.14
CA LEU A 13 -15.82 0.02 12.39
C LEU A 13 -15.41 -0.80 11.17
N VAL A 14 -16.33 -1.16 10.27
CA VAL A 14 -16.03 -1.98 9.09
C VAL A 14 -15.28 -1.18 8.02
N ASP A 15 -15.62 0.10 7.80
CA ASP A 15 -14.95 0.94 6.80
C ASP A 15 -13.48 1.29 7.17
N VAL A 16 -13.13 1.25 8.47
CA VAL A 16 -11.79 1.56 8.98
C VAL A 16 -10.77 0.44 8.74
N VAL A 17 -11.20 -0.81 8.55
CA VAL A 17 -10.30 -1.97 8.57
C VAL A 17 -9.55 -2.21 7.25
N CYS A 18 -9.97 -1.60 6.14
CA CYS A 18 -9.33 -1.78 4.82
C CYS A 18 -8.88 -0.50 4.13
N SER A 19 -8.72 0.61 4.84
CA SER A 19 -8.03 1.77 4.27
C SER A 19 -6.51 1.54 4.35
N GLU A 20 -6.03 0.59 3.54
CA GLU A 20 -4.64 0.48 3.11
C GLU A 20 -4.12 1.90 2.76
N GLU A 21 -3.23 2.47 3.57
CA GLU A 21 -2.65 3.79 3.32
C GLU A 21 -1.81 3.72 2.03
N CYS A 22 -2.40 4.16 0.91
CA CYS A 22 -1.75 4.18 -0.39
C CYS A 22 -1.18 5.57 -0.71
N THR A 23 -0.13 5.61 -1.52
CA THR A 23 0.60 6.84 -1.86
C THR A 23 0.10 7.46 -3.17
N ARG A 24 -0.13 8.78 -3.19
CA ARG A 24 -0.48 9.56 -4.41
C ARG A 24 0.59 10.55 -4.85
N THR A 25 1.61 10.75 -4.03
CA THR A 25 2.67 11.75 -4.26
C THR A 25 4.03 11.06 -4.34
N CYS A 26 4.89 11.54 -5.22
CA CYS A 26 6.26 11.05 -5.31
C CYS A 26 7.04 11.43 -4.05
N ILE A 27 7.52 10.43 -3.30
CA ILE A 27 8.34 10.64 -2.10
C ILE A 27 9.72 9.99 -2.26
N ALA A 28 10.68 10.47 -1.48
CA ALA A 28 12.00 9.86 -1.33
C ALA A 28 12.40 9.93 0.15
N GLN A 29 12.31 8.80 0.85
CA GLN A 29 12.60 8.69 2.27
C GLN A 29 13.46 7.47 2.53
N ASN A 30 14.40 7.58 3.46
CA ASN A 30 15.25 6.48 3.91
C ASN A 30 15.95 5.74 2.75
N CYS A 31 16.41 6.47 1.73
CA CYS A 31 16.96 5.91 0.49
C CYS A 31 18.17 4.97 0.71
N ASP A 32 18.88 5.15 1.83
CA ASP A 32 20.09 4.39 2.18
C ASP A 32 19.83 3.29 3.23
N THR A 33 18.57 2.96 3.50
CA THR A 33 18.20 1.91 4.46
C THR A 33 17.19 0.92 3.87
N LEU A 34 16.97 -0.19 4.58
CA LEU A 34 15.98 -1.19 4.20
C LEU A 34 14.53 -0.68 4.27
N SER A 35 14.28 0.48 4.88
CA SER A 35 12.96 1.09 5.00
C SER A 35 12.73 2.19 3.97
N ILE A 36 13.33 2.04 2.79
CA ILE A 36 13.18 2.95 1.65
C ILE A 36 11.70 3.13 1.29
N ARG A 37 11.33 4.38 1.00
CA ARG A 37 10.09 4.72 0.30
C ARG A 37 10.43 5.67 -0.83
N TYR A 38 10.39 5.14 -2.04
CA TYR A 38 10.71 5.89 -3.25
C TYR A 38 9.53 5.86 -4.22
N GLY A 39 9.27 7.01 -4.86
CA GLY A 39 8.15 7.18 -5.76
C GLY A 39 6.84 6.88 -5.04
N LYS A 40 5.95 6.15 -5.70
CA LYS A 40 4.69 5.67 -5.14
C LYS A 40 4.71 4.17 -4.82
N TYR A 41 5.62 3.40 -5.43
CA TYR A 41 5.57 1.93 -5.44
C TYR A 41 6.82 1.24 -4.89
N CYS A 42 7.95 1.92 -4.73
CA CYS A 42 9.14 1.26 -4.20
C CYS A 42 9.20 1.36 -2.67
N GLY A 43 9.02 0.25 -1.97
CA GLY A 43 9.23 0.13 -0.54
C GLY A 43 8.47 -1.03 0.10
N ILE A 44 9.00 -1.58 1.19
CA ILE A 44 8.28 -2.60 1.97
C ILE A 44 7.00 -1.99 2.57
N GLY A 45 5.85 -2.51 2.15
CA GLY A 45 4.54 -2.03 2.61
C GLY A 45 4.22 -0.61 2.11
N HIS A 46 4.86 -0.17 1.02
CA HIS A 46 4.63 1.11 0.37
C HIS A 46 4.13 0.86 -1.04
N PHE A 47 2.92 1.31 -1.35
CA PHE A 47 2.30 1.08 -2.66
C PHE A 47 1.49 2.31 -3.10
N GLY A 48 1.34 2.46 -4.42
CA GLY A 48 0.58 3.54 -5.01
C GLY A 48 -0.92 3.29 -4.95
N CYS A 49 -1.70 4.37 -4.94
CA CYS A 49 -3.15 4.24 -5.03
C CYS A 49 -3.59 3.75 -6.43
N PRO A 50 -4.75 3.07 -6.55
CA PRO A 50 -5.28 2.65 -7.84
C PRO A 50 -5.41 3.82 -8.82
N GLY A 51 -4.86 3.65 -10.03
CA GLY A 51 -4.90 4.65 -11.09
C GLY A 51 -3.82 5.72 -11.02
N GLU A 52 -2.92 5.67 -10.02
CA GLU A 52 -1.75 6.52 -10.00
C GLU A 52 -0.71 6.06 -11.03
N GLU A 53 -0.08 7.01 -11.71
CA GLU A 53 1.04 6.75 -12.61
C GLU A 53 2.35 6.71 -11.79
N PRO A 54 3.34 5.88 -12.17
CA PRO A 54 4.65 5.85 -11.53
C PRO A 54 5.39 7.18 -11.73
N CYS A 55 6.21 7.55 -10.75
CA CYS A 55 6.96 8.81 -10.75
C CYS A 55 8.09 8.87 -11.79
N ASP A 56 8.70 7.71 -12.10
CA ASP A 56 9.75 7.54 -13.08
C ASP A 56 9.86 6.06 -13.54
N GLU A 57 10.88 5.73 -14.33
CA GLU A 57 11.11 4.37 -14.83
C GLU A 57 11.47 3.36 -13.73
N LEU A 58 12.10 3.82 -12.63
CA LEU A 58 12.43 2.97 -11.49
C LEU A 58 11.17 2.63 -10.70
N ASP A 59 10.33 3.62 -10.42
CA ASP A 59 9.03 3.46 -9.77
C ASP A 59 8.07 2.60 -10.63
N ALA A 60 8.17 2.69 -11.96
CA ALA A 60 7.44 1.81 -12.86
C ALA A 60 7.86 0.33 -12.74
N CYS A 61 9.15 0.06 -12.50
CA CYS A 61 9.61 -1.29 -12.19
C CYS A 61 8.99 -1.82 -10.89
N CYS A 62 8.91 -0.97 -9.85
CA CYS A 62 8.32 -1.33 -8.56
C CYS A 62 6.81 -1.58 -8.68
N MET A 63 6.09 -0.78 -9.46
CA MET A 63 4.67 -1.02 -9.73
C MET A 63 4.42 -2.40 -10.37
N VAL A 64 5.18 -2.74 -11.42
CA VAL A 64 5.09 -4.05 -12.08
C VAL A 64 5.47 -5.19 -11.14
N HIS A 65 6.47 -4.96 -10.29
CA HIS A 65 6.89 -5.91 -9.27
C HIS A 65 5.76 -6.20 -8.28
N ASP A 66 5.10 -5.17 -7.77
CA ASP A 66 4.03 -5.30 -6.79
C ASP A 66 2.81 -6.03 -7.36
N ASP A 67 2.40 -5.67 -8.59
CA ASP A 67 1.33 -6.37 -9.33
C ASP A 67 1.67 -7.87 -9.50
N CYS A 68 2.93 -8.17 -9.80
CA CYS A 68 3.40 -9.55 -9.94
C CYS A 68 3.30 -10.30 -8.61
N VAL A 69 3.77 -9.69 -7.51
CA VAL A 69 3.76 -10.32 -6.18
C VAL A 69 2.32 -10.54 -5.67
N GLU A 70 1.45 -9.55 -5.85
CA GLU A 70 0.03 -9.65 -5.51
C GLU A 70 -0.65 -10.79 -6.28
N SER A 71 -0.41 -10.88 -7.61
CA SER A 71 -0.99 -11.93 -8.46
C SER A 71 -0.59 -13.36 -8.04
N LYS A 72 0.54 -13.51 -7.35
CA LYS A 72 1.04 -14.81 -6.87
C LYS A 72 0.52 -15.19 -5.49
N GLY A 73 -0.46 -14.45 -4.95
CA GLY A 73 -1.04 -14.72 -3.63
C GLY A 73 -0.08 -14.46 -2.48
N LYS A 74 1.03 -13.75 -2.75
CA LYS A 74 1.91 -13.22 -1.73
C LYS A 74 1.43 -11.81 -1.45
N SER A 75 0.48 -11.67 -0.52
CA SER A 75 0.10 -10.34 -0.07
C SER A 75 1.35 -9.61 0.43
N ILE A 76 1.57 -8.39 -0.06
CA ILE A 76 2.66 -7.45 0.33
C ILE A 76 2.68 -7.21 1.86
N LYS A 77 1.65 -7.68 2.56
CA LYS A 77 1.50 -7.79 4.03
C LYS A 77 2.56 -8.63 4.74
N ASN A 78 3.18 -9.61 4.09
CA ASN A 78 4.07 -10.58 4.74
C ASN A 78 5.48 -10.52 4.17
N ALA A 79 6.33 -9.68 4.77
CA ALA A 79 7.79 -9.76 4.89
C ALA A 79 8.49 -10.83 4.02
N ASN A 80 8.39 -10.70 2.69
CA ASN A 80 9.23 -11.43 1.76
C ASN A 80 10.41 -10.49 1.47
N PRO A 81 11.68 -10.91 1.64
CA PRO A 81 12.85 -10.08 1.33
C PRO A 81 12.94 -9.65 -0.16
N PHE A 82 11.99 -10.07 -0.99
CA PHE A 82 11.85 -9.68 -2.39
C PHE A 82 10.88 -8.52 -2.64
N THR A 83 10.12 -8.02 -1.65
CA THR A 83 9.32 -6.78 -1.83
C THR A 83 10.24 -5.58 -1.71
N VAL A 84 10.49 -4.88 -2.82
CA VAL A 84 11.38 -3.72 -2.90
C VAL A 84 10.62 -2.44 -2.72
#